data_AF-A0A3A9ELN5-F1
#
_entry.id   AF-A0A3A9ELN5-F1
#
_cell.length_a   1.000
_cell.length_b   1.000
_cell.length_c   1.000
_cell.angle_alpha   90.00
_cell.angle_beta   90.00
_cell.angle_gamma   90.00
#
_symmetry.space_group_name_H-M   'P 1'
#
loop_
_entity.id
_entity.type
_entity.pdbx_description
1 polymer ?
#
loop_
_entity_poly.entity_id
_entity_poly.type
_entity_poly.pdbx_seq_one_letter_code
_entity_poly.pdbx_strand_id
1 'polypeptide(L)'
;MGTPIYSRFSKVVIFNPISIEDKLKIARKCYTGLMAQVDVEDNSLIENNSVLELFESAIKKGAYPNMRMLRNDIEDAINFEILKARGIIK
;
A
#
# COMPACT_ATOMS: atom_id res chain seq x y z
N MET A 1 -3.19 12.26 -33.82
CA MET A 1 -4.03 13.06 -32.89
C MET A 1 -3.46 14.46 -32.83
N GLY A 2 -3.99 15.37 -33.66
CA GLY A 2 -3.32 16.62 -34.05
C GLY A 2 -3.42 17.76 -33.05
N THR A 3 -2.54 18.75 -33.27
CA THR A 3 -2.39 20.07 -32.64
C THR A 3 -3.68 20.81 -32.17
N PRO A 4 -4.87 20.69 -32.82
CA PRO A 4 -6.09 21.40 -32.39
C PRO A 4 -6.68 20.95 -31.05
N ILE A 5 -6.34 19.76 -30.55
CA ILE A 5 -6.85 19.29 -29.25
C ILE A 5 -6.06 19.92 -28.10
N TYR A 6 -4.74 20.06 -28.26
CA TYR A 6 -3.88 20.65 -27.23
C TYR A 6 -4.15 22.14 -26.99
N SER A 7 -4.61 22.88 -28.02
CA SER A 7 -4.95 24.30 -27.89
C SER A 7 -6.22 24.57 -27.09
N ARG A 8 -7.04 23.54 -26.78
CA ARG A 8 -8.25 23.67 -25.96
C ARG A 8 -8.00 23.52 -24.46
N PHE A 9 -6.80 23.09 -24.05
CA PHE A 9 -6.46 22.92 -22.64
C PHE A 9 -5.70 24.13 -22.11
N SER A 10 -6.18 24.73 -21.02
CA SER A 10 -5.49 25.85 -20.36
C SER A 10 -4.21 25.42 -19.65
N LYS A 11 -4.11 24.14 -19.27
CA LYS A 11 -2.91 23.54 -18.66
C LYS A 11 -2.89 22.04 -18.92
N VAL A 12 -1.74 21.51 -19.32
CA VAL A 12 -1.48 20.07 -19.37
C VAL A 12 -0.65 19.70 -18.14
N VAL A 13 -1.12 18.73 -17.35
CA VAL A 13 -0.40 18.24 -16.17
C VAL A 13 0.14 16.85 -16.48
N ILE A 14 1.44 16.68 -16.35
CA ILE A 14 2.14 15.41 -16.57
C ILE A 14 2.52 14.85 -15.19
N PHE A 15 2.11 13.63 -14.92
CA PHE A 15 2.45 12.93 -13.67
C PHE A 15 3.74 12.14 -13.88
N ASN A 16 4.74 12.45 -13.05
CA ASN A 16 5.98 11.69 -13.01
C ASN A 16 5.80 10.38 -12.23
N PRO A 17 6.64 9.36 -12.49
CA PRO A 17 6.65 8.15 -11.69
C PRO A 17 6.95 8.45 -10.22
N ILE A 18 6.33 7.67 -9.34
CA ILE A 18 6.45 7.84 -7.88
C ILE A 18 7.85 7.40 -7.44
N SER A 19 8.57 8.27 -6.73
CA SER A 19 9.87 7.96 -6.13
C SER A 19 9.77 6.89 -5.05
N ILE A 20 10.85 6.11 -4.84
CA ILE A 20 10.89 5.05 -3.80
C ILE A 20 10.52 5.60 -2.41
N GLU A 21 10.96 6.81 -2.08
CA GLU A 21 10.61 7.44 -0.79
C GLU A 21 9.10 7.71 -0.65
N ASP A 22 8.46 8.22 -1.70
CA ASP A 22 7.01 8.45 -1.68
C ASP A 22 6.24 7.13 -1.69
N LYS A 23 6.78 6.10 -2.37
CA LYS A 23 6.26 4.73 -2.30
C LYS A 23 6.25 4.20 -0.86
N LEU A 24 7.32 4.43 -0.10
CA LEU A 24 7.39 4.05 1.33
C LEU A 24 6.39 4.85 2.18
N LYS A 25 6.25 6.16 1.94
CA LYS A 25 5.23 6.98 2.63
C LYS A 25 3.81 6.48 2.36
N ILE A 26 3.51 6.09 1.12
CA ILE A 26 2.21 5.53 0.75
C ILE A 26 1.97 4.21 1.48
N ALA A 27 2.97 3.32 1.53
CA ALA A 27 2.88 2.05 2.25
C ALA A 27 2.57 2.24 3.74
N ARG A 28 3.31 3.12 4.41
CA ARG A 28 3.06 3.47 5.82
C ARG A 28 1.66 4.02 6.03
N LYS A 29 1.22 4.95 5.19
CA LYS A 29 -0.11 5.55 5.28
C LYS A 29 -1.22 4.51 5.09
N CYS A 30 -1.05 3.58 4.16
CA CYS A 30 -2.00 2.48 3.95
C CYS A 30 -2.04 1.56 5.18
N TYR A 31 -0.89 1.14 5.68
CA TYR A 31 -0.80 0.28 6.87
C TYR A 31 -1.44 0.92 8.10
N THR A 32 -1.10 2.17 8.42
CA THR A 32 -1.71 2.88 9.56
C THR A 32 -3.23 3.04 9.39
N GLY A 33 -3.70 3.33 8.17
CA GLY A 33 -5.13 3.45 7.89
C GLY A 33 -5.89 2.13 8.01
N LEU A 34 -5.24 1.00 7.68
CA LEU A 34 -5.82 -0.34 7.83
C LEU A 34 -5.82 -0.78 9.30
N MET A 35 -4.70 -0.63 10.02
CA MET A 35 -4.60 -0.93 11.45
C MET A 35 -5.61 -0.15 12.29
N ALA A 36 -5.92 1.10 11.92
CA ALA A 36 -6.94 1.90 12.62
C ALA A 36 -8.38 1.37 12.45
N GLN A 37 -8.62 0.49 11.46
CA GLN A 37 -9.92 -0.15 11.22
C GLN A 37 -9.99 -1.56 11.80
N VAL A 38 -8.85 -2.14 12.21
CA VAL A 38 -8.79 -3.45 12.86
C VAL A 38 -9.31 -3.32 14.29
N ASP A 39 -10.08 -4.30 14.74
CA ASP A 39 -10.61 -4.34 16.11
C ASP A 39 -9.48 -4.41 17.14
N VAL A 40 -9.72 -3.90 18.35
CA VAL A 40 -8.70 -3.85 19.42
C VAL A 40 -8.23 -5.26 19.80
N GLU A 41 -9.12 -6.25 19.78
CA GLU A 41 -8.77 -7.65 20.06
C GLU A 41 -7.81 -8.19 18.99
N ASP A 42 -8.09 -7.94 17.71
CA ASP A 42 -7.24 -8.40 16.60
C ASP A 42 -5.92 -7.64 16.53
N ASN A 43 -5.94 -6.35 16.81
CA ASN A 43 -4.74 -5.52 16.83
C ASN A 43 -3.75 -6.01 17.90
N SER A 44 -4.28 -6.40 19.07
CA SER A 44 -3.48 -6.97 20.16
C SER A 44 -2.82 -8.31 19.78
N LEU A 45 -3.45 -9.08 18.88
CA LEU A 45 -2.91 -10.36 18.40
C LEU A 45 -1.77 -10.18 17.38
N ILE A 46 -1.73 -9.05 16.68
CA ILE A 46 -0.77 -8.79 15.58
C ILE A 46 0.15 -7.59 15.84
N GLU A 47 0.25 -7.13 17.08
CA GLU A 47 0.96 -5.90 17.47
C GLU A 47 2.45 -5.89 17.05
N ASN A 48 3.06 -7.08 16.94
CA ASN A 48 4.45 -7.26 16.50
C ASN A 48 4.58 -7.83 15.07
N ASN A 49 3.58 -7.64 14.20
CA ASN A 49 3.66 -8.19 12.85
C ASN A 49 4.77 -7.50 12.01
N SER A 50 5.45 -8.28 11.19
CA SER A 50 6.48 -7.80 10.25
C SER A 50 5.91 -7.42 8.88
N VAL A 51 4.59 -7.26 8.75
CA VAL A 51 3.92 -7.06 7.45
C VAL A 51 4.43 -5.77 6.80
N LEU A 52 4.48 -4.67 7.55
CA LEU A 52 4.99 -3.39 7.05
C LEU A 52 6.44 -3.50 6.56
N GLU A 53 7.31 -4.16 7.32
CA GLU A 53 8.73 -4.32 6.98
C GLU A 53 8.93 -5.15 5.70
N LEU A 54 8.11 -6.18 5.50
CA LEU A 54 8.12 -6.99 4.27
C LEU A 54 7.79 -6.14 3.04
N PHE A 55 6.74 -5.32 3.11
CA PHE A 55 6.38 -4.43 2.00
C PHE A 55 7.41 -3.32 1.78
N GLU A 56 7.96 -2.72 2.84
CA GLU A 56 9.03 -1.72 2.71
C GLU A 56 10.28 -2.31 2.04
N SER A 57 10.66 -3.54 2.40
CA SER A 57 11.77 -4.27 1.78
C SER A 57 11.48 -4.61 0.32
N ALA A 58 10.27 -5.08 0.01
CA ALA A 58 9.86 -5.37 -1.37
C ALA A 58 9.90 -4.11 -2.26
N ILE A 59 9.41 -2.98 -1.76
CA ILE A 59 9.46 -1.69 -2.48
C ILE A 59 10.91 -1.27 -2.74
N LYS A 60 11.81 -1.40 -1.76
CA LYS A 60 13.24 -1.10 -1.94
C LYS A 60 13.91 -2.00 -2.98
N LYS A 61 13.46 -3.25 -3.11
CA LYS A 61 13.93 -4.21 -4.13
C LYS A 61 13.33 -3.96 -5.53
N GLY A 62 12.47 -2.95 -5.69
CA GLY A 62 11.86 -2.60 -6.97
C GLY A 62 10.51 -3.26 -7.24
N ALA A 63 9.89 -3.92 -6.26
CA ALA A 63 8.50 -4.33 -6.36
C ALA A 63 7.56 -3.12 -6.40
N TYR A 64 6.30 -3.34 -6.76
CA TYR A 64 5.29 -2.28 -6.91
C TYR A 64 5.70 -1.20 -7.92
N PRO A 65 5.82 -1.55 -9.22
CA PRO A 65 5.97 -0.54 -10.27
C PRO A 65 4.76 0.41 -10.29
N ASN A 66 3.57 -0.10 -9.95
CA ASN A 66 2.37 0.67 -9.67
C ASN A 66 1.89 0.41 -8.22
N MET A 67 1.13 1.35 -7.66
CA MET A 67 0.66 1.30 -6.28
C MET A 67 -0.77 0.83 -6.10
N ARG A 68 -1.41 0.38 -7.18
CA ARG A 68 -2.84 0.06 -7.17
C ARG A 68 -3.15 -1.15 -6.29
N MET A 69 -2.27 -2.16 -6.32
CA MET A 69 -2.42 -3.41 -5.57
C MET A 69 -1.91 -3.28 -4.13
N LEU A 70 -1.01 -2.32 -3.84
CA LEU A 70 -0.29 -2.24 -2.57
C LEU A 70 -1.24 -2.25 -1.36
N ARG A 71 -2.34 -1.48 -1.42
CA ARG A 71 -3.28 -1.43 -0.30
C ARG A 71 -3.96 -2.78 -0.07
N ASN A 72 -4.43 -3.42 -1.13
CA ASN A 72 -5.11 -4.71 -1.04
C ASN A 72 -4.14 -5.79 -0.55
N ASP A 73 -2.92 -5.80 -1.07
CA ASP A 73 -1.90 -6.78 -0.65
C ASP A 73 -1.54 -6.61 0.84
N ILE A 74 -1.43 -5.36 1.33
CA ILE A 74 -1.21 -5.09 2.76
C ILE A 74 -2.42 -5.56 3.59
N GLU A 75 -3.64 -5.29 3.14
CA GLU A 75 -4.87 -5.71 3.80
C GLU A 75 -4.96 -7.24 3.89
N ASP A 76 -4.70 -7.94 2.79
CA ASP A 76 -4.66 -9.41 2.74
C ASP A 76 -3.59 -9.99 3.67
N ALA A 77 -2.40 -9.39 3.71
CA ALA A 77 -1.34 -9.83 4.60
C ALA A 77 -1.68 -9.61 6.08
N ILE A 78 -2.33 -8.49 6.43
CA ILE A 78 -2.84 -8.24 7.78
C ILE A 78 -3.90 -9.28 8.13
N ASN A 79 -4.88 -9.49 7.25
CA ASN A 79 -5.95 -10.46 7.46
C ASN A 79 -5.39 -11.88 7.63
N PHE A 80 -4.37 -12.24 6.85
CA PHE A 80 -3.69 -13.52 6.97
C PHE A 80 -3.06 -13.69 8.37
N GLU A 81 -2.33 -12.70 8.87
CA GLU A 81 -1.75 -12.75 10.21
C GLU A 81 -2.82 -12.83 11.31
N ILE A 82 -3.94 -12.11 11.17
CA ILE A 82 -5.07 -12.20 12.11
C ILE A 82 -5.67 -13.61 12.12
N LEU A 83 -5.99 -14.15 10.95
CA LEU A 83 -6.59 -15.48 10.83
C LEU A 83 -5.65 -16.58 11.34
N LYS A 84 -4.34 -16.41 11.14
CA LYS A 84 -3.31 -17.30 11.66
C LYS A 84 -3.20 -17.21 13.18
N ALA A 85 -3.21 -16.00 13.75
CA ALA A 85 -3.22 -15.80 15.20
C ALA A 85 -4.46 -16.40 15.87
N ARG A 86 -5.61 -16.33 15.19
CA ARG A 86 -6.88 -16.97 15.61
C ARG A 86 -6.92 -18.49 15.39
N GLY A 87 -5.89 -19.07 14.76
CA GLY A 87 -5.83 -20.51 14.48
C GLY A 87 -6.83 -21.01 13.43
N ILE A 88 -7.39 -20.10 12.62
CA ILE A 88 -8.35 -20.43 11.55
C ILE A 88 -7.63 -20.96 10.31
N ILE A 89 -6.44 -20.42 10.03
CA ILE A 89 -5.56 -20.85 8.93
C ILE A 89 -4.19 -21.24 9.48
N LYS A 90 -3.53 -22.19 8.81
CA LYS A 90 -2.20 -22.71 9.18
C LYS A 90 -1.11 -22.17 8.26
#